data_AF-A0A224Y725-F1
#
_entry.id   AF-A0A224Y725-F1
#
_cell.length_a   1.000
_cell.length_b   1.000
_cell.length_c   1.000
_cell.angle_alpha   90.00
_cell.angle_beta   90.00
_cell.angle_gamma   90.00
#
_symmetry.space_group_name_H-M   'P 1'
#
loop_
_entity.id
_entity.type
_entity.pdbx_description
1 polymer ?
#
loop_
_entity_poly.entity_id
_entity_poly.type
_entity_poly.pdbx_seq_one_letter_code
_entity_poly.pdbx_strand_id
1 'polypeptide(L)'
;MAIKMSLHIILMVFILCGTFMELETKKDTPSEKRDCKTLKAPRPQGYVPCTVGNTTIDHGKTKPANSRRCFGYYCWNGTVTPIECRISIPLSNENYTYKRQEGTWPRCCYWVRTCT
;
A
#
# COMPACT_ATOMS: atom_id res chain seq x y z
N MET A 1 60.75 -18.42 4.56
CA MET A 1 59.88 -17.54 3.74
C MET A 1 58.45 -17.38 4.29
N ALA A 2 58.11 -17.88 5.48
CA ALA A 2 56.77 -17.73 6.06
C ALA A 2 56.51 -16.37 6.74
N ILE A 3 57.55 -15.72 7.26
CA ILE A 3 57.43 -14.47 8.05
C ILE A 3 57.01 -13.27 7.18
N LYS A 4 57.39 -13.27 5.89
CA LYS A 4 57.09 -12.18 4.95
C LYS A 4 55.60 -12.14 4.54
N MET A 5 54.95 -13.30 4.48
CA MET A 5 53.52 -13.40 4.14
C MET A 5 52.62 -12.92 5.28
N SER A 6 52.99 -13.20 6.54
CA SER A 6 52.22 -12.73 7.70
C SER A 6 52.20 -11.21 7.85
N LEU A 7 53.28 -10.51 7.46
CA LEU A 7 53.34 -9.04 7.55
C LEU A 7 52.35 -8.36 6.58
N HIS A 8 52.16 -8.93 5.39
CA HIS A 8 51.23 -8.39 4.39
C HIS A 8 49.77 -8.61 4.79
N ILE A 9 49.46 -9.74 5.44
CA ILE A 9 48.12 -10.01 5.97
C ILE A 9 47.79 -9.02 7.10
N ILE A 10 48.73 -8.78 8.01
CA ILE A 10 48.55 -7.81 9.11
C ILE A 10 48.37 -6.39 8.54
N LEU A 11 49.18 -6.00 7.56
CA LEU A 11 49.07 -4.68 6.91
C LEU A 11 47.70 -4.48 6.22
N MET A 12 47.19 -5.50 5.52
CA MET A 12 45.87 -5.46 4.89
C MET A 12 44.74 -5.29 5.92
N VAL A 13 44.82 -5.98 7.07
CA VAL A 13 43.84 -5.86 8.16
C VAL A 13 43.84 -4.45 8.74
N PHE A 14 45.00 -3.82 8.93
CA PHE A 14 45.07 -2.44 9.42
C PHE A 14 44.54 -1.41 8.42
N ILE A 15 44.80 -1.59 7.11
CA ILE A 15 44.24 -0.71 6.06
C ILE A 15 42.72 -0.84 6.03
N LEU A 16 42.18 -2.07 6.10
CA LEU A 16 40.75 -2.32 6.17
C LEU A 16 40.13 -1.67 7.43
N CYS A 17 40.71 -1.89 8.61
CA CYS A 17 40.22 -1.25 9.85
C CYS A 17 40.24 0.29 9.78
N GLY A 18 41.29 0.91 9.19
CA GLY A 18 41.36 2.36 9.02
C GLY A 18 40.23 2.91 8.16
N THR A 19 39.94 2.26 7.03
CA THR A 19 38.85 2.68 6.13
C THR A 19 37.45 2.47 6.72
N PHE A 20 37.25 1.47 7.57
CA PHE A 20 35.97 1.26 8.26
C PHE A 20 35.73 2.29 9.38
N MET A 21 36.79 2.76 10.06
CA MET A 21 36.65 3.79 11.09
C MET A 21 36.39 5.19 10.52
N GLU A 22 36.65 5.43 9.24
CA GLU A 22 36.38 6.72 8.58
C GLU A 22 34.93 6.85 8.05
N LEU A 23 34.14 5.77 8.15
CA LEU A 23 32.71 5.74 7.82
C LEU A 23 31.78 6.12 8.99
N GLU A 24 32.31 6.18 10.22
CA GLU A 24 31.56 6.62 11.39
C GLU A 24 32.15 7.92 11.94
N THR A 25 31.76 9.06 11.37
CA THR A 25 31.54 10.37 12.07
C THR A 25 31.41 11.53 11.08
N LYS A 26 30.48 11.42 10.12
CA LYS A 26 29.74 12.64 9.74
C LYS A 26 28.68 12.88 10.82
N LYS A 27 29.13 13.47 11.94
CA LYS A 27 28.23 14.17 12.87
C LYS A 27 27.45 15.19 12.06
N ASP A 28 26.13 15.06 12.08
CA ASP A 28 25.19 16.00 11.51
C ASP A 28 25.54 17.43 11.96
N THR A 29 26.10 18.20 11.04
CA THR A 29 26.28 19.65 11.19
C THR A 29 24.88 20.28 11.35
N PRO A 30 24.66 21.19 12.31
CA PRO A 30 23.37 21.82 12.47
C PRO A 30 23.03 22.70 11.28
N SER A 31 21.91 22.40 10.64
CA SER A 31 21.13 23.32 9.80
C SER A 31 21.82 23.84 8.51
N GLU A 32 22.13 22.93 7.59
CA GLU A 32 21.75 23.23 6.21
C GLU A 32 20.26 22.90 6.13
N LYS A 33 19.39 23.90 5.89
CA LYS A 33 17.99 23.66 5.54
C LYS A 33 18.02 22.71 4.35
N ARG A 34 17.87 21.40 4.58
CA ARG A 34 17.51 20.47 3.51
C ARG A 34 16.15 20.97 3.06
N ASP A 35 16.18 21.68 1.95
CA ASP A 35 15.01 22.14 1.24
C ASP A 35 14.36 20.84 0.72
N CYS A 36 13.62 20.16 1.61
CA CYS A 36 12.82 18.99 1.31
C CYS A 36 11.69 19.47 0.41
N LYS A 37 12.02 19.81 -0.84
CA LYS A 37 11.05 20.07 -1.87
C LYS A 37 10.34 18.74 -2.06
N THR A 38 9.05 18.72 -1.76
CA THR A 38 8.15 17.63 -2.14
C THR A 38 8.23 17.51 -3.66
N LEU A 39 9.09 16.60 -4.14
CA LEU A 39 9.12 16.23 -5.54
C LEU A 39 7.79 15.54 -5.81
N LYS A 40 6.93 16.19 -6.57
CA LYS A 40 5.72 15.53 -7.08
C LYS A 40 6.21 14.36 -7.92
N ALA A 41 5.80 13.15 -7.57
CA ALA A 41 6.00 12.00 -8.43
C ALA A 41 5.50 12.38 -9.84
N PRO A 42 6.21 11.99 -10.92
CA PRO A 42 5.78 12.26 -12.28
C PRO A 42 4.33 11.79 -12.43
N ARG A 43 3.40 12.73 -12.66
CA ARG A 43 2.03 12.35 -13.01
C ARG A 43 2.08 11.81 -14.43
N PRO A 44 1.58 10.59 -14.70
CA PRO A 44 1.50 10.10 -16.06
C PRO A 44 0.69 11.09 -16.91
N GLN A 45 1.13 11.30 -18.15
CA GLN A 45 0.56 12.29 -19.07
C GLN A 45 -0.90 12.00 -19.45
N GLY A 46 -1.36 10.77 -19.19
CA GLY A 46 -2.76 10.38 -19.23
C GLY A 46 -3.00 9.20 -18.29
N TYR A 47 -4.22 9.11 -17.76
CA TYR A 47 -4.67 7.94 -17.03
C TYR A 47 -5.54 7.07 -17.92
N VAL A 48 -5.33 5.76 -17.87
CA VAL A 48 -6.10 4.80 -18.66
C VAL A 48 -7.33 4.34 -17.86
N PRO A 49 -8.53 4.32 -18.46
CA PRO A 49 -9.70 3.72 -17.83
C PRO A 49 -9.56 2.20 -17.73
N CYS A 50 -10.37 1.57 -16.90
CA CYS A 50 -10.40 0.13 -16.74
C CYS A 50 -11.64 -0.46 -17.40
N THR A 51 -11.50 -1.65 -17.99
CA THR A 51 -12.61 -2.39 -18.60
C THR A 51 -12.79 -3.73 -17.89
N VAL A 52 -14.00 -3.98 -17.41
CA VAL A 52 -14.39 -5.24 -16.76
C VAL A 52 -15.67 -5.76 -17.43
N GLY A 53 -15.52 -6.79 -18.28
CA GLY A 53 -16.61 -7.25 -19.15
C GLY A 53 -17.10 -6.10 -20.03
N ASN A 54 -18.40 -5.77 -19.92
CA ASN A 54 -19.03 -4.67 -20.67
C ASN A 54 -19.01 -3.32 -19.92
N THR A 55 -18.37 -3.25 -18.75
CA THR A 55 -18.34 -2.03 -17.94
C THR A 55 -17.00 -1.32 -18.09
N THR A 56 -17.04 -0.02 -18.39
CA THR A 56 -15.86 0.85 -18.32
C THR A 56 -15.91 1.68 -17.04
N ILE A 57 -14.77 1.82 -16.38
CA ILE A 57 -14.58 2.55 -15.13
C ILE A 57 -13.46 3.56 -15.34
N ASP A 58 -13.73 4.85 -15.19
CA ASP A 58 -12.70 5.88 -15.31
C ASP A 58 -11.65 5.76 -14.20
N HIS A 59 -10.43 6.21 -14.49
CA HIS A 59 -9.36 6.28 -13.49
C HIS A 59 -9.82 7.03 -12.23
N GLY A 60 -9.50 6.46 -11.05
CA GLY A 60 -9.83 7.03 -9.75
C GLY A 60 -11.30 6.89 -9.38
N LYS A 61 -12.12 6.21 -10.19
CA LYS A 61 -13.55 5.99 -9.91
C LYS A 61 -13.83 4.57 -9.44
N THR A 62 -15.01 4.43 -8.84
CA THR A 62 -15.57 3.15 -8.42
C THR A 62 -16.86 2.83 -9.15
N LYS A 63 -17.15 1.54 -9.32
CA LYS A 63 -18.43 1.04 -9.84
C LYS A 63 -18.86 -0.22 -9.09
N PRO A 64 -20.17 -0.46 -8.94
CA PRO A 64 -20.65 -1.73 -8.39
C PRO A 64 -20.31 -2.89 -9.33
N ALA A 65 -19.95 -4.05 -8.77
CA ALA A 65 -19.71 -5.25 -9.57
C ALA A 65 -20.99 -5.99 -9.98
N ASN A 66 -22.16 -5.53 -9.52
CA ASN A 66 -23.47 -6.16 -9.74
C ASN A 66 -23.48 -7.68 -9.45
N SER A 67 -22.67 -8.09 -8.47
CA SER A 67 -22.51 -9.49 -8.07
C SER A 67 -23.31 -9.79 -6.80
N ARG A 68 -23.80 -11.03 -6.69
CA ARG A 68 -24.39 -11.57 -5.45
C ARG A 68 -23.45 -11.50 -4.24
N ARG A 69 -22.13 -11.44 -4.48
CA ARG A 69 -21.12 -11.31 -3.41
C ARG A 69 -21.04 -9.90 -2.82
N CYS A 70 -21.76 -8.92 -3.37
CA CYS A 70 -21.77 -7.53 -2.93
C CYS A 70 -20.36 -6.91 -2.81
N PHE A 71 -19.77 -6.53 -3.94
CA PHE A 71 -18.49 -5.84 -3.97
C PHE A 71 -18.47 -4.77 -5.07
N GLY A 72 -17.51 -3.86 -4.98
CA GLY A 72 -17.25 -2.83 -5.97
C GLY A 72 -15.92 -3.04 -6.68
N TYR A 73 -15.70 -2.28 -7.73
CA TYR A 73 -14.42 -2.15 -8.41
C TYR A 73 -13.89 -0.75 -8.21
N TYR A 74 -12.57 -0.63 -8.03
CA TYR A 74 -11.82 0.62 -8.12
C TYR A 74 -10.88 0.55 -9.31
N CYS A 75 -10.85 1.59 -10.12
CA CYS A 75 -9.92 1.69 -11.24
C CYS A 75 -8.73 2.58 -10.89
N TRP A 76 -7.53 2.03 -11.02
CA TRP A 76 -6.28 2.77 -10.94
C TRP A 76 -5.43 2.52 -12.18
N ASN A 77 -5.53 3.44 -13.15
CA ASN A 77 -4.66 3.49 -14.33
C ASN A 77 -4.61 2.14 -15.08
N GLY A 78 -5.77 1.69 -15.59
CA GLY A 78 -5.93 0.40 -16.27
C GLY A 78 -5.96 -0.82 -15.34
N THR A 79 -5.57 -0.68 -14.07
CA THR A 79 -5.63 -1.77 -13.09
C THR A 79 -6.91 -1.71 -12.28
N VAL A 80 -7.62 -2.84 -12.19
CA VAL A 80 -8.84 -2.97 -11.39
C VAL A 80 -8.54 -3.65 -10.07
N THR A 81 -8.98 -3.02 -8.98
CA THR A 81 -8.92 -3.61 -7.64
C THR A 81 -10.34 -3.86 -7.12
N PRO A 82 -10.70 -5.09 -6.73
CA PRO A 82 -11.98 -5.34 -6.09
C PRO A 82 -12.03 -4.72 -4.68
N ILE A 83 -13.18 -4.15 -4.32
CA ILE A 83 -13.46 -3.60 -2.99
C ILE A 83 -14.56 -4.44 -2.34
N GLU A 84 -14.14 -5.31 -1.43
CA GLU A 84 -15.05 -6.19 -0.68
C GLU A 84 -15.65 -5.49 0.55
N CYS A 85 -16.85 -5.90 0.95
CA CYS A 85 -17.42 -5.48 2.22
C CYS A 85 -16.70 -6.18 3.37
N ARG A 86 -16.03 -5.44 4.25
CA ARG A 86 -15.35 -5.99 5.43
C ARG A 86 -16.23 -6.13 6.68
N ILE A 87 -17.52 -5.80 6.59
CA ILE A 87 -18.41 -5.70 7.74
C ILE A 87 -18.97 -7.09 8.09
N SER A 88 -18.57 -7.63 9.24
CA SER A 88 -19.12 -8.87 9.79
C SER A 88 -20.61 -8.73 10.14
N ILE A 89 -21.32 -9.86 10.17
CA ILE A 89 -22.73 -9.90 10.53
C ILE A 89 -22.87 -9.50 12.01
N PRO A 90 -23.73 -8.53 12.37
CA PRO A 90 -24.02 -8.21 13.76
C PRO A 90 -24.77 -9.34 14.46
N LEU A 91 -24.55 -9.50 15.77
CA LEU A 91 -25.25 -10.50 16.58
C LEU A 91 -26.74 -10.14 16.70
N SER A 92 -27.62 -11.10 16.46
CA SER A 92 -29.07 -10.96 16.65
C SER A 92 -29.50 -11.41 18.04
N ASN A 93 -30.69 -10.99 18.50
CA ASN A 93 -31.30 -11.45 19.75
C ASN A 93 -32.82 -11.62 19.60
N GLU A 94 -33.52 -11.83 20.72
CA GLU A 94 -34.97 -12.05 20.73
C GLU A 94 -35.81 -10.85 20.26
N ASN A 95 -35.25 -9.64 20.32
CA ASN A 95 -35.96 -8.39 19.99
C ASN A 95 -35.63 -7.87 18.59
N TYR A 96 -34.53 -8.34 18.00
CA TYR A 96 -34.12 -7.89 16.69
C TYR A 96 -33.26 -8.91 15.93
N THR A 97 -33.45 -8.90 14.63
CA THR A 97 -32.62 -9.60 13.66
C THR A 97 -31.94 -8.59 12.72
N TYR A 98 -30.87 -9.01 12.05
CA TYR A 98 -30.21 -8.19 11.04
C TYR A 98 -30.35 -8.82 9.66
N LYS A 99 -30.69 -7.99 8.68
CA LYS A 99 -30.70 -8.37 7.26
C LYS A 99 -29.74 -7.48 6.49
N ARG A 100 -29.20 -7.99 5.38
CA ARG A 100 -28.45 -7.17 4.41
C ARG A 100 -29.37 -6.08 3.90
N GLN A 101 -28.85 -4.86 3.76
CA GLN A 101 -29.56 -3.81 3.05
C GLN A 101 -29.69 -4.20 1.56
N GLU A 102 -30.89 -4.04 1.01
CA GLU A 102 -31.14 -4.31 -0.41
C GLU A 102 -30.42 -3.32 -1.33
N GLY A 103 -30.08 -3.78 -2.54
CA GLY A 103 -29.46 -2.99 -3.60
C GLY A 103 -28.02 -3.40 -3.94
N THR A 104 -27.33 -2.57 -4.72
CA THR A 104 -25.96 -2.83 -5.18
C THR A 104 -24.92 -2.31 -4.19
N TRP A 105 -23.66 -2.71 -4.35
CA TRP A 105 -22.55 -2.12 -3.63
C TRP A 105 -22.54 -0.58 -3.83
N PRO A 106 -22.28 0.23 -2.78
CA PRO A 106 -21.90 -0.17 -1.43
C PRO A 106 -23.10 -0.40 -0.48
N ARG A 107 -24.35 -0.18 -0.91
CA ARG A 107 -25.52 -0.30 -0.03
C ARG A 107 -25.65 -1.69 0.57
N CYS A 108 -25.50 -2.73 -0.24
CA CYS A 108 -25.56 -4.09 0.26
C CYS A 108 -24.44 -4.46 1.24
N CYS A 109 -23.44 -3.60 1.50
CA CYS A 109 -22.46 -3.85 2.55
C CYS A 109 -23.02 -3.65 3.96
N TYR A 110 -24.13 -2.92 4.10
CA TYR A 110 -24.67 -2.55 5.40
C TYR A 110 -25.73 -3.54 5.89
N TRP A 111 -25.87 -3.60 7.21
CA TRP A 111 -26.86 -4.40 7.91
C TRP A 111 -27.97 -3.49 8.43
N VAL A 112 -29.22 -3.91 8.23
CA VAL A 112 -30.40 -3.21 8.73
C VAL A 112 -31.02 -4.05 9.83
N ARG A 113 -31.30 -3.41 10.97
CA ARG A 113 -32.02 -4.03 12.08
C ARG A 113 -33.49 -4.16 11.73
N THR A 114 -34.06 -5.34 11.88
CA THR A 114 -35.49 -5.61 11.78
C THR A 114 -35.98 -6.03 13.16
N CYS A 115 -36.97 -5.32 13.71
CA CYS A 115 -37.66 -5.75 14.92
C CYS A 115 -38.56 -6.94 14.59
N THR A 116 -38.55 -7.93 15.46
CA THR A 116 -39.45 -9.09 15.41
C THR A 116 -40.85 -8.75 15.88
#